data_AF-A0A949Y2M0-F1
#
_entry.id   AF-A0A949Y2M0-F1
#
_cell.length_a   1.000
_cell.length_b   1.000
_cell.length_c   1.000
_cell.angle_alpha   90.00
_cell.angle_beta   90.00
_cell.angle_gamma   90.00
#
_symmetry.space_group_name_H-M   'P 1'
#
loop_
_entity.id
_entity.type
_entity.pdbx_description
1 polymer ?
#
loop_
_entity_poly.entity_id
_entity_poly.type
_entity_poly.pdbx_seq_one_letter_code
_entity_poly.pdbx_strand_id
1 'polypeptide(L)'
;MRFFSTILLATVVALALAPAALSAKPVPSDRCTLLPASELQTVLGQSFGKPVETTAPSPFAGIPEGTDCTYTGGDKVLFRIYVDPSSSVAQQTFARLEPFYPAKSKPPHLGDSAYIDTSQGIHVLKGSVRFYINAGPDAKDQQLIDLATSIAKQL
;
A
#
# COMPACT_ATOMS: atom_id res chain seq x y z
N MET A 1 40.04 -18.23 -62.91
CA MET A 1 39.29 -18.80 -61.76
C MET A 1 39.39 -17.83 -60.58
N ARG A 2 38.31 -17.76 -59.77
CA ARG A 2 38.08 -16.98 -58.51
C ARG A 2 37.42 -15.61 -58.74
N PHE A 3 36.09 -15.53 -58.84
CA PHE A 3 35.01 -15.61 -57.82
C PHE A 3 35.01 -14.48 -56.76
N PHE A 4 34.12 -13.51 -56.99
CA PHE A 4 33.04 -13.02 -56.10
C PHE A 4 33.28 -12.75 -54.60
N SER A 5 33.02 -11.48 -54.22
CA SER A 5 31.99 -11.03 -53.24
C SER A 5 32.36 -10.59 -51.81
N THR A 6 31.82 -9.39 -51.49
CA THR A 6 31.27 -8.91 -50.20
C THR A 6 32.25 -8.71 -49.02
N ILE A 7 32.10 -7.71 -48.15
CA ILE A 7 30.93 -7.31 -47.36
C ILE A 7 31.01 -5.81 -46.98
N LEU A 8 29.89 -5.10 -47.10
CA LEU A 8 29.64 -3.76 -46.55
C LEU A 8 29.32 -3.92 -45.04
N LEU A 9 30.15 -3.38 -44.14
CA LEU A 9 29.83 -3.35 -42.70
C LEU A 9 28.93 -2.14 -42.41
N ALA A 10 27.66 -2.39 -42.11
CA ALA A 10 26.74 -1.41 -41.55
C ALA A 10 26.75 -1.52 -40.02
N THR A 11 27.32 -0.53 -39.34
CA THR A 11 27.32 -0.41 -37.87
C THR A 11 26.00 0.21 -37.41
N VAL A 12 25.10 -0.60 -36.86
CA VAL A 12 23.89 -0.13 -36.17
C VAL A 12 24.24 0.12 -34.70
N VAL A 13 24.25 1.38 -34.28
CA VAL A 13 24.41 1.76 -32.86
C VAL A 13 23.02 1.72 -32.20
N ALA A 14 22.77 0.69 -31.39
CA ALA A 14 21.57 0.61 -30.56
C ALA A 14 21.78 1.43 -29.27
N LEU A 15 21.13 2.60 -29.18
CA LEU A 15 21.04 3.36 -27.94
C LEU A 15 20.07 2.64 -26.99
N ALA A 16 20.60 1.92 -26.00
CA ALA A 16 19.81 1.32 -24.93
C ALA A 16 19.31 2.42 -23.99
N LEU A 17 18.04 2.82 -24.14
CA LEU A 17 17.31 3.58 -23.13
C LEU A 17 17.01 2.64 -21.95
N ALA A 18 17.87 2.64 -20.92
CA ALA A 18 17.54 1.98 -19.68
C ALA A 18 16.42 2.77 -18.97
N PRO A 19 15.28 2.16 -18.61
CA PRO A 19 14.26 2.85 -17.84
C PRO A 19 14.85 3.23 -16.49
N ALA A 20 14.78 4.52 -16.14
CA ALA A 20 15.13 4.99 -14.80
C ALA A 20 14.23 4.26 -13.80
N ALA A 21 14.84 3.42 -12.95
CA ALA A 21 14.13 2.82 -11.83
C ALA A 21 13.66 3.95 -10.91
N LEU A 22 12.37 4.28 -10.94
CA LEU A 22 11.75 5.10 -9.92
C LEU A 22 11.93 4.35 -8.59
N SER A 23 12.85 4.83 -7.76
CA SER A 23 12.98 4.32 -6.39
C SER A 23 11.69 4.63 -5.63
N ALA A 24 11.09 3.61 -5.01
CA ALA A 24 9.97 3.79 -4.08
C ALA A 24 10.37 4.79 -2.99
N LYS A 25 9.41 5.63 -2.54
CA LYS A 25 9.71 6.59 -1.47
C LYS A 25 9.96 5.81 -0.18
N PRO A 26 10.98 6.18 0.63
CA PRO A 26 11.17 5.54 1.91
C PRO A 26 9.93 5.76 2.78
N VAL A 27 9.49 4.71 3.46
CA VAL A 27 8.38 4.82 4.42
C VAL A 27 8.83 5.73 5.58
N PRO A 28 8.04 6.75 5.96
CA PRO A 28 8.36 7.60 7.11
C PRO A 28 8.56 6.78 8.39
N SER A 29 9.48 7.22 9.26
CA SER A 29 9.67 6.62 10.57
C SER A 29 8.44 6.82 11.46
N ASP A 30 7.86 8.02 11.45
CA ASP A 30 6.55 8.31 12.02
C ASP A 30 5.47 7.86 11.04
N ARG A 31 5.01 6.62 11.19
CA ARG A 31 4.08 6.00 10.24
C ARG A 31 2.69 6.62 10.31
N CYS A 32 2.28 7.21 11.43
CA CYS A 32 0.95 7.82 11.57
C CYS A 32 0.80 9.09 10.71
N THR A 33 1.90 9.73 10.33
CA THR A 33 1.88 10.87 9.38
C THR A 33 1.37 10.50 7.99
N LEU A 34 1.35 9.21 7.61
CA LEU A 34 0.81 8.77 6.34
C LEU A 34 -0.71 9.01 6.23
N LEU A 35 -1.40 9.11 7.36
CA LEU A 35 -2.84 9.39 7.43
C LEU A 35 -3.10 10.58 8.37
N PRO A 36 -2.80 11.82 7.97
CA PRO A 36 -2.99 12.96 8.85
C PRO A 36 -4.47 13.16 9.19
N ALA A 37 -4.78 13.67 10.38
CA ALA A 37 -6.15 13.94 10.82
C ALA A 37 -6.91 14.90 9.88
N SER A 38 -6.20 15.78 9.16
CA SER A 38 -6.79 16.64 8.14
C SER A 38 -7.36 15.84 6.96
N GLU A 39 -6.71 14.74 6.57
CA GLU A 39 -7.20 13.87 5.50
C GLU A 39 -8.49 13.15 5.94
N LEU A 40 -8.52 12.67 7.20
CA LEU A 40 -9.74 12.12 7.79
C LEU A 40 -10.87 13.16 7.80
N GLN A 41 -10.58 14.41 8.12
CA GLN A 41 -11.58 15.47 8.07
C GLN A 41 -12.08 15.74 6.66
N THR A 42 -11.19 15.77 5.67
CA THR A 42 -11.57 15.97 4.27
C THR A 42 -12.46 14.84 3.75
N VAL A 43 -12.14 13.59 4.05
CA VAL A 43 -12.83 12.42 3.47
C VAL A 43 -14.05 11.98 4.29
N LEU A 44 -13.97 12.05 5.62
CA LEU A 44 -15.04 11.62 6.53
C LEU A 44 -15.96 12.77 6.96
N GLY A 45 -15.56 14.02 6.74
CA GLY A 45 -16.35 15.21 7.11
C GLY A 45 -16.42 15.47 8.62
N GLN A 46 -15.63 14.76 9.43
CA GLN A 46 -15.59 14.88 10.89
C GLN A 46 -14.20 15.32 11.35
N SER A 47 -14.12 16.07 12.46
CA SER A 47 -12.82 16.43 13.04
C SER A 47 -12.28 15.27 13.89
N PHE A 48 -10.98 15.00 13.75
CA PHE A 48 -10.27 13.99 14.51
C PHE A 48 -9.13 14.62 15.31
N GLY A 49 -8.87 14.08 16.50
CA GLY A 49 -7.69 14.41 17.27
C GLY A 49 -6.40 13.88 16.64
N LYS A 50 -5.27 14.13 17.30
CA LYS A 50 -3.99 13.47 16.96
C LYS A 50 -4.13 11.95 17.14
N PRO A 51 -3.46 11.14 16.30
CA PRO A 51 -3.45 9.71 16.48
C PRO A 51 -2.76 9.32 17.79
N VAL A 52 -3.30 8.30 18.45
CA VAL A 52 -2.60 7.55 19.48
C VAL A 52 -1.87 6.41 18.78
N GLU A 53 -0.54 6.45 18.84
CA GLU A 53 0.32 5.41 18.27
C GLU A 53 0.54 4.28 19.28
N THR A 54 0.36 3.04 18.83
CA THR A 54 0.68 1.82 19.59
C THR A 54 1.29 0.75 18.68
N THR A 55 1.91 -0.27 19.26
CA THR A 55 2.42 -1.42 18.50
C THR A 55 1.27 -2.30 18.02
N ALA A 56 1.20 -2.52 16.70
CA ALA A 56 0.32 -3.54 16.14
C ALA A 56 1.01 -4.91 16.24
N PRO A 57 0.32 -5.95 16.73
CA PRO A 57 0.93 -7.27 16.89
C PRO A 57 1.38 -7.83 15.54
N SER A 58 2.44 -8.63 15.57
CA SER A 58 2.86 -9.40 14.40
C SER A 58 1.76 -10.38 13.97
N PRO A 59 1.41 -10.45 12.66
CA PRO A 59 0.37 -11.35 12.18
C PRO A 59 0.79 -12.83 12.26
N PHE A 60 2.09 -13.13 12.14
CA PHE A 60 2.64 -14.48 12.18
C PHE A 60 4.07 -14.48 12.71
N ALA A 61 4.52 -15.59 13.29
CA ALA A 61 5.91 -15.73 13.73
C ALA A 61 6.91 -15.39 12.62
N GLY A 62 7.93 -14.59 12.93
CA GLY A 62 8.95 -14.13 11.99
C GLY A 62 8.56 -12.94 11.12
N ILE A 63 7.32 -12.45 11.20
CA ILE A 63 6.91 -11.18 10.59
C ILE A 63 7.12 -10.05 11.60
N PRO A 64 7.68 -8.88 11.19
CA PRO A 64 7.80 -7.73 12.08
C PRO A 64 6.45 -7.25 12.62
N GLU A 65 6.49 -6.62 13.79
CA GLU A 65 5.37 -5.88 14.33
C GLU A 65 5.03 -4.66 13.46
N GLY A 66 3.79 -4.21 13.57
CA GLY A 66 3.29 -3.04 12.86
C GLY A 66 3.10 -1.85 13.78
N THR A 67 2.48 -0.82 13.23
CA THR A 67 2.07 0.38 13.96
C THR A 67 0.57 0.53 13.82
N ASP A 68 -0.10 0.76 14.95
CA ASP A 68 -1.49 1.16 15.04
C ASP A 68 -1.57 2.65 15.31
N CYS A 69 -2.33 3.36 14.50
CA CYS A 69 -2.66 4.77 14.64
C CYS A 69 -4.17 4.87 14.87
N THR A 70 -4.56 5.09 16.12
CA THR A 70 -5.98 5.22 16.48
C THR A 70 -6.38 6.69 16.57
N TYR A 71 -7.39 7.08 15.82
CA TYR A 71 -7.96 8.43 15.86
C TYR A 71 -9.30 8.39 16.58
N THR A 72 -9.55 9.39 17.41
CA THR A 72 -10.83 9.58 18.09
C THR A 72 -11.43 10.90 17.64
N GLY A 73 -12.66 10.85 17.16
CA GLY A 73 -13.47 11.98 16.70
C GLY A 73 -14.94 11.69 16.95
N GLY A 74 -15.77 11.83 15.90
CA GLY A 74 -17.15 11.32 15.93
C GLY A 74 -17.17 9.80 16.02
N ASP A 75 -16.48 9.15 15.07
CA ASP A 75 -16.21 7.71 15.09
C ASP A 75 -14.75 7.41 15.48
N LYS A 76 -14.46 6.14 15.77
CA LYS A 76 -13.09 5.66 15.95
C LYS A 76 -12.54 5.18 14.61
N VAL A 77 -11.38 5.69 14.22
CA VAL A 77 -10.64 5.21 13.04
C VAL A 77 -9.40 4.46 13.49
N LEU A 78 -9.15 3.29 12.92
CA LEU A 78 -7.91 2.55 13.06
C LEU A 78 -7.19 2.51 11.72
N PHE A 79 -5.97 3.07 11.68
CA PHE A 79 -5.02 2.84 10.61
C PHE A 79 -3.88 1.97 11.14
N ARG A 80 -3.67 0.83 10.49
CA ARG A 80 -2.63 -0.15 10.86
C ARG A 80 -1.69 -0.34 9.70
N ILE A 81 -0.39 -0.32 9.94
CA ILE A 81 0.63 -0.44 8.89
C ILE A 81 1.78 -1.35 9.30
N TYR A 82 2.17 -2.22 8.37
CA TYR A 82 3.31 -3.12 8.46
C TYR A 82 4.29 -2.84 7.32
N VAL A 83 5.58 -2.88 7.65
CA VAL A 83 6.65 -2.89 6.65
C VAL A 83 7.33 -4.24 6.74
N ASP A 84 7.08 -5.10 5.77
CA ASP A 84 7.65 -6.44 5.71
C ASP A 84 9.10 -6.39 5.17
N PRO A 85 9.92 -7.43 5.42
CA PRO A 85 11.32 -7.45 4.99
C PRO A 85 11.54 -7.37 3.47
N SER A 86 10.53 -7.74 2.67
CA SER A 86 10.55 -7.63 1.21
C SER A 86 9.13 -7.65 0.64
N SER A 87 8.97 -7.21 -0.62
CA SER A 87 7.69 -7.28 -1.32
C SER A 87 7.15 -8.71 -1.45
N SER A 88 8.03 -9.71 -1.61
CA SER A 88 7.61 -11.11 -1.67
C SER A 88 7.03 -11.59 -0.32
N VAL A 89 7.65 -11.20 0.80
CA VAL A 89 7.13 -11.53 2.14
C VAL A 89 5.80 -10.83 2.39
N ALA A 90 5.67 -9.57 1.97
CA ALA A 90 4.42 -8.82 2.05
C ALA A 90 3.30 -9.52 1.25
N GLN A 91 3.57 -9.90 0.00
CA GLN A 91 2.61 -10.60 -0.85
C GLN A 91 2.15 -11.93 -0.25
N GLN A 92 3.09 -12.75 0.24
CA GLN A 92 2.78 -14.03 0.88
C GLN A 92 1.94 -13.83 2.15
N THR A 93 2.30 -12.85 2.97
CA THR A 93 1.57 -12.52 4.21
C THR A 93 0.17 -12.02 3.91
N PHE A 94 0.01 -11.13 2.91
CA PHE A 94 -1.28 -10.61 2.47
C PHE A 94 -2.21 -11.72 1.98
N ALA A 95 -1.71 -12.61 1.11
CA ALA A 95 -2.48 -13.76 0.62
C ALA A 95 -2.86 -14.74 1.75
N ARG A 96 -2.00 -14.91 2.76
CA ARG A 96 -2.27 -15.75 3.93
C ARG A 96 -3.34 -15.15 4.86
N LEU A 97 -3.48 -13.82 4.89
CA LEU A 97 -4.47 -13.12 5.71
C LEU A 97 -5.86 -13.07 5.07
N GLU A 98 -5.96 -13.02 3.73
CA GLU A 98 -7.23 -12.87 2.99
C GLU A 98 -8.34 -13.85 3.44
N PRO A 99 -8.07 -15.15 3.71
CA PRO A 99 -9.11 -16.08 4.19
C PRO A 99 -9.73 -15.71 5.55
N PHE A 100 -9.00 -14.97 6.40
CA PHE A 100 -9.49 -14.52 7.71
C PHE A 100 -10.31 -13.23 7.63
N TYR A 101 -10.20 -12.51 6.51
CA TYR A 101 -10.87 -11.24 6.25
C TYR A 101 -11.55 -11.30 4.86
N PRO A 102 -12.65 -12.06 4.73
CA PRO A 102 -13.24 -12.35 3.43
C PRO A 102 -13.59 -11.06 2.70
N ALA A 103 -13.13 -10.96 1.44
CA ALA A 103 -13.34 -9.78 0.61
C ALA A 103 -14.82 -9.60 0.26
N LYS A 104 -15.36 -8.42 0.58
CA LYS A 104 -16.64 -7.90 0.09
C LYS A 104 -16.48 -7.29 -1.31
N SER A 105 -15.40 -6.55 -1.54
CA SER A 105 -15.10 -5.91 -2.83
C SER A 105 -13.59 -5.76 -3.04
N LYS A 106 -13.15 -5.59 -4.30
CA LYS A 106 -11.73 -5.45 -4.69
C LYS A 106 -11.54 -4.17 -5.51
N PRO A 107 -11.20 -3.02 -4.89
CA PRO A 107 -10.97 -1.77 -5.60
C PRO A 107 -9.80 -1.91 -6.60
N PRO A 108 -9.99 -1.58 -7.90
CA PRO A 108 -8.91 -1.64 -8.86
C PRO A 108 -7.91 -0.50 -8.65
N HIS A 109 -6.67 -0.69 -9.10
CA HIS A 109 -5.61 0.34 -9.15
C HIS A 109 -5.17 0.92 -7.79
N LEU A 110 -5.42 0.20 -6.68
CA LEU A 110 -4.99 0.59 -5.34
C LEU A 110 -3.86 -0.33 -4.86
N GLY A 111 -2.62 0.13 -5.00
CA GLY A 111 -1.43 -0.68 -4.69
C GLY A 111 -1.25 -1.86 -5.66
N ASP A 112 -0.54 -2.89 -5.19
CA ASP A 112 -0.36 -4.15 -5.91
C ASP A 112 -1.58 -5.07 -5.75
N SER A 113 -2.26 -4.97 -4.60
CA SER A 113 -3.53 -5.66 -4.32
C SER A 113 -4.29 -4.93 -3.22
N ALA A 114 -5.61 -4.91 -3.31
CA ALA A 114 -6.48 -4.35 -2.28
C ALA A 114 -7.84 -5.04 -2.24
N TYR A 115 -8.44 -5.07 -1.05
CA TYR A 115 -9.82 -5.48 -0.88
C TYR A 115 -10.46 -4.79 0.33
N ILE A 116 -11.77 -4.60 0.28
CA ILE A 116 -12.59 -4.23 1.43
C ILE A 116 -13.19 -5.53 1.96
N ASP A 117 -13.03 -5.79 3.26
CA ASP A 117 -13.59 -6.96 3.92
C ASP A 117 -15.06 -6.78 4.33
N THR A 118 -15.70 -7.85 4.79
CA THR A 118 -17.09 -7.83 5.28
C THR A 118 -17.31 -7.02 6.55
N SER A 119 -16.24 -6.65 7.26
CA SER A 119 -16.25 -5.85 8.49
C SER A 119 -15.95 -4.37 8.24
N GLN A 120 -16.07 -3.91 6.98
CA GLN A 120 -15.87 -2.52 6.58
C GLN A 120 -14.43 -2.02 6.80
N GLY A 121 -13.45 -2.92 6.69
CA GLY A 121 -12.03 -2.59 6.67
C GLY A 121 -11.43 -2.71 5.28
N ILE A 122 -10.60 -1.76 4.85
CA ILE A 122 -9.83 -1.86 3.61
C ILE A 122 -8.41 -2.35 3.90
N HIS A 123 -7.98 -3.39 3.19
CA HIS A 123 -6.64 -3.96 3.24
C HIS A 123 -5.93 -3.64 1.93
N VAL A 124 -4.69 -3.17 2.01
CA VAL A 124 -3.88 -2.82 0.84
C VAL A 124 -2.47 -3.37 0.97
N LEU A 125 -1.97 -3.92 -0.12
CA LEU A 125 -0.58 -4.31 -0.35
C LEU A 125 0.03 -3.36 -1.37
N LYS A 126 1.22 -2.83 -1.08
CA LYS A 126 2.01 -2.03 -2.03
C LYS A 126 3.51 -2.18 -1.73
N GLY A 127 4.24 -2.81 -2.64
CA GLY A 127 5.64 -3.17 -2.44
C GLY A 127 5.80 -4.06 -1.21
N SER A 128 6.66 -3.64 -0.28
CA SER A 128 6.87 -4.31 1.00
C SER A 128 5.95 -3.82 2.12
N VAL A 129 4.96 -2.97 1.81
CA VAL A 129 4.06 -2.37 2.80
C VAL A 129 2.68 -3.00 2.70
N ARG A 130 2.13 -3.37 3.86
CA ARG A 130 0.72 -3.74 4.02
C ARG A 130 0.08 -2.76 4.97
N PHE A 131 -1.11 -2.30 4.66
CA PHE A 131 -1.87 -1.49 5.59
C PHE A 131 -3.36 -1.80 5.58
N TYR A 132 -4.00 -1.40 6.66
CA TYR A 132 -5.41 -1.59 6.94
C TYR A 132 -6.02 -0.30 7.45
N ILE A 133 -7.23 0.02 7.02
CA ILE A 133 -8.02 1.14 7.56
C ILE A 133 -9.42 0.65 7.88
N ASN A 134 -9.90 0.96 9.09
CA ASN A 134 -11.31 0.87 9.46
C ASN A 134 -11.75 2.22 10.00
N ALA A 135 -12.83 2.77 9.43
CA ALA A 135 -13.35 4.09 9.79
C ALA A 135 -14.74 4.00 10.43
N GLY A 136 -15.04 2.88 11.10
CA GLY A 136 -16.35 2.60 11.68
C GLY A 136 -17.31 1.90 10.71
N PRO A 137 -18.46 1.40 11.22
CA PRO A 137 -19.41 0.61 10.45
C PRO A 137 -20.14 1.41 9.37
N ASP A 138 -20.29 2.72 9.57
CA ASP A 138 -21.03 3.62 8.67
C ASP A 138 -20.15 4.22 7.56
N ALA A 139 -18.84 3.94 7.57
CA ALA A 139 -17.91 4.40 6.56
C ALA A 139 -18.25 3.78 5.19
N LYS A 140 -18.41 4.63 4.18
CA LYS A 140 -18.70 4.19 2.81
C LYS A 140 -17.44 3.60 2.17
N ASP A 141 -17.61 2.60 1.30
CA ASP A 141 -16.49 1.99 0.56
C ASP A 141 -15.63 3.03 -0.16
N GLN A 142 -16.24 4.05 -0.76
CA GLN A 142 -15.50 5.12 -1.43
C GLN A 142 -14.61 5.92 -0.47
N GLN A 143 -15.08 6.19 0.76
CA GLN A 143 -14.28 6.90 1.76
C GLN A 143 -13.04 6.08 2.15
N LEU A 144 -13.20 4.77 2.33
CA LEU A 144 -12.07 3.87 2.60
C LEU A 144 -11.08 3.85 1.43
N ILE A 145 -11.58 3.82 0.19
CA ILE A 145 -10.76 3.87 -1.03
C ILE A 145 -9.99 5.19 -1.13
N ASP A 146 -10.63 6.32 -0.83
CA ASP A 146 -10.01 7.64 -0.91
C ASP A 146 -8.89 7.79 0.12
N LEU A 147 -9.13 7.39 1.38
CA LEU A 147 -8.10 7.35 2.43
C LEU A 147 -6.95 6.41 2.07
N ALA A 148 -7.26 5.22 1.57
CA ALA A 148 -6.22 4.28 1.18
C ALA A 148 -5.41 4.78 -0.03
N THR A 149 -6.05 5.49 -0.96
CA THR A 149 -5.41 6.11 -2.12
C THR A 149 -4.43 7.20 -1.70
N SER A 150 -4.79 8.03 -0.71
CA SER A 150 -3.89 9.09 -0.22
C SER A 150 -2.65 8.53 0.46
N ILE A 151 -2.77 7.44 1.22
CA ILE A 151 -1.61 6.69 1.76
C ILE A 151 -0.79 6.06 0.63
N ALA A 152 -1.43 5.35 -0.31
CA ALA A 152 -0.73 4.63 -1.36
C ALA A 152 0.05 5.54 -2.33
N LYS A 153 -0.30 6.83 -2.46
CA LYS A 153 0.46 7.83 -3.24
C LYS A 153 1.77 8.27 -2.57
N GLN A 154 1.90 8.03 -1.27
CA GLN A 154 3.07 8.41 -0.48
C GLN A 154 4.14 7.31 -0.43
N LEU A 155 3.77 6.07 -0.79
CA LEU A 155 4.62 4.87 -0.85
C LEU A 155 5.19 4.66 -2.26
#